data_AF-A0A9D7ZB00-F1
#
_entry.id   AF-A0A9D7ZB00-F1
#
_cell.length_a   1.000
_cell.length_b   1.000
_cell.length_c   1.000
_cell.angle_alpha   90.00
_cell.angle_beta   90.00
_cell.angle_gamma   90.00
#
_symmetry.space_group_name_H-M   'P 1'
#
loop_
_entity.id
_entity.type
_entity.pdbx_description
1 polymer ?
#
loop_
_entity_poly.entity_id
_entity_poly.type
_entity_poly.pdbx_seq_one_letter_code
_entity_poly.pdbx_strand_id
1 'polypeptide(L)'
;MKLKTIFWIAAVLMLLQLLPLLGAMISPDVKAALILDAFGIETLSPDGDLMFDTFALVLGCVALGIFFMMVGITSIEDLAALKRLSFLLFVVMGFFALPDLINAFAGKPTAPLPVILFNLAALGLLLYGSKKGTA
;
A
#
# COMPACT_ATOMS: atom_id res chain seq x y z
N MET A 1 -3.52 -18.64 11.82
CA MET A 1 -2.73 -18.63 10.56
C MET A 1 -1.28 -18.39 10.90
N LYS A 2 -0.34 -19.05 10.20
CA LYS A 2 1.09 -18.83 10.42
C LYS A 2 1.48 -17.40 10.08
N LEU A 3 2.31 -16.76 10.90
CA LEU A 3 2.73 -15.36 10.70
C LEU A 3 3.49 -15.17 9.39
N LYS A 4 4.33 -16.14 9.00
CA LYS A 4 5.03 -16.07 7.72
C LYS A 4 4.07 -16.04 6.53
N THR A 5 2.96 -16.77 6.61
CA THR A 5 1.90 -16.73 5.60
C THR A 5 1.20 -15.36 5.58
N ILE A 6 0.93 -14.77 6.76
CA ILE A 6 0.37 -13.42 6.86
C ILE A 6 1.28 -12.40 6.17
N PHE A 7 2.58 -12.43 6.45
CA PHE A 7 3.54 -11.51 5.85
C PHE A 7 3.66 -11.69 4.33
N TRP A 8 3.65 -12.92 3.83
CA TRP A 8 3.63 -13.17 2.39
C TRP A 8 2.37 -12.64 1.72
N ILE A 9 1.20 -12.88 2.30
CA ILE A 9 -0.06 -12.36 1.75
C ILE A 9 -0.05 -10.83 1.77
N ALA A 10 0.35 -10.22 2.88
CA ALA A 10 0.46 -8.77 2.98
C ALA A 10 1.46 -8.19 1.96
N ALA A 11 2.58 -8.86 1.73
CA ALA A 11 3.57 -8.46 0.72
C ALA A 11 3.01 -8.57 -0.71
N VAL A 12 2.28 -9.63 -1.03
CA VAL A 12 1.62 -9.76 -2.34
C VAL A 12 0.56 -8.67 -2.52
N LEU A 13 -0.26 -8.41 -1.50
CA LEU A 13 -1.22 -7.31 -1.53
C LEU A 13 -0.52 -5.96 -1.74
N MET A 14 0.63 -5.75 -1.08
CA MET A 14 1.49 -4.57 -1.24
C MET A 14 1.99 -4.39 -2.68
N LEU A 15 2.35 -5.48 -3.37
CA LEU A 15 2.71 -5.41 -4.79
C LEU A 15 1.52 -5.13 -5.69
N LEU A 16 0.37 -5.76 -5.43
CA LEU A 16 -0.84 -5.56 -6.24
C LEU A 16 -1.33 -4.10 -6.17
N GLN A 17 -1.30 -3.49 -4.99
CA GLN A 17 -1.66 -2.08 -4.81
C GLN A 17 -0.63 -1.11 -5.43
N LEU A 18 0.60 -1.57 -5.72
CA LEU A 18 1.65 -0.78 -6.35
C LEU A 18 1.50 -0.75 -7.89
N LEU A 19 0.79 -1.72 -8.47
CA LEU A 19 0.64 -1.84 -9.93
C LEU A 19 0.09 -0.59 -10.63
N PRO A 20 -0.92 0.13 -10.10
CA PRO A 20 -1.40 1.35 -10.73
C PRO A 20 -0.29 2.40 -10.84
N LEU A 21 0.49 2.62 -9.78
CA LEU A 21 1.60 3.59 -9.78
C LEU A 21 2.69 3.21 -10.80
N LEU A 22 3.10 1.94 -10.84
CA LEU A 22 4.06 1.46 -11.84
C LEU A 22 3.51 1.57 -13.27
N GLY A 23 2.22 1.28 -13.44
CA GLY A 23 1.52 1.41 -14.71
C GLY A 23 1.49 2.85 -15.19
N ALA A 24 1.25 3.81 -14.31
CA ALA A 24 1.26 5.24 -14.66
C ALA A 24 2.64 5.74 -15.14
N MET A 25 3.73 5.13 -14.66
CA MET A 25 5.08 5.49 -15.09
C MET A 25 5.41 4.98 -16.51
N ILE A 26 4.64 4.03 -17.04
CA ILE A 26 4.92 3.35 -18.31
C ILE A 26 3.83 3.63 -19.36
N SER A 27 2.60 3.89 -18.92
CA SER A 27 1.42 4.09 -19.77
C SER A 27 0.74 5.43 -19.47
N PRO A 28 0.64 6.32 -20.48
CA PRO A 28 -0.12 7.58 -20.37
C PRO A 28 -1.59 7.37 -20.02
N ASP A 29 -2.22 6.30 -20.54
CA ASP A 29 -3.64 6.01 -20.28
C ASP A 29 -3.88 5.61 -18.82
N VAL A 30 -2.99 4.79 -18.26
CA VAL A 30 -3.05 4.40 -16.84
C VAL A 30 -2.79 5.62 -15.96
N LYS A 31 -1.83 6.49 -16.34
CA LYS A 31 -1.57 7.75 -15.65
C LYS A 31 -2.79 8.65 -15.65
N ALA A 32 -3.44 8.85 -16.80
CA ALA A 32 -4.64 9.67 -16.91
C ALA A 32 -5.79 9.14 -16.02
N ALA A 33 -6.01 7.81 -16.01
CA ALA A 33 -7.01 7.19 -15.14
C ALA A 33 -6.71 7.42 -13.65
N LEU A 34 -5.45 7.29 -13.23
CA LEU A 34 -5.04 7.56 -11.84
C LEU A 34 -5.17 9.03 -11.46
N ILE A 35 -4.89 9.96 -12.38
CA ILE A 35 -5.07 11.39 -12.14
C ILE A 35 -6.57 11.68 -11.93
N LEU A 36 -7.43 11.09 -12.76
CA LEU A 36 -8.87 11.23 -12.63
C LEU A 36 -9.36 10.69 -11.28
N ASP A 37 -8.91 9.50 -10.88
CA ASP A 37 -9.30 8.89 -9.60
C ASP A 37 -8.80 9.71 -8.40
N ALA A 38 -7.52 10.12 -8.40
CA ALA A 38 -6.87 10.75 -7.25
C ALA A 38 -7.18 12.26 -7.11
N PHE A 39 -7.44 12.95 -8.23
CA PHE A 39 -7.62 14.41 -8.24
C PHE A 39 -8.96 14.86 -8.82
N GLY A 40 -9.73 13.98 -9.47
CA GLY A 40 -11.03 14.33 -10.06
C GLY A 40 -10.94 15.24 -11.28
N ILE A 41 -9.79 15.27 -11.96
CA ILE A 41 -9.53 16.10 -13.14
C ILE A 41 -8.97 15.26 -14.28
N GLU A 42 -9.24 15.68 -15.52
CA GLU A 42 -8.82 14.92 -16.71
C GLU A 42 -7.38 15.21 -17.13
N THR A 43 -6.86 16.40 -16.82
CA THR A 43 -5.53 16.85 -17.24
C THR A 43 -4.85 17.70 -16.18
N LEU A 44 -3.55 17.51 -16.00
CA LEU A 44 -2.69 18.36 -15.18
C LEU A 44 -2.05 19.47 -16.02
N SER A 45 -1.64 20.55 -15.35
CA SER A 45 -0.67 21.50 -15.94
C SER A 45 0.69 20.83 -16.12
N PRO A 46 1.63 21.38 -16.93
CA PRO A 46 2.96 20.80 -17.08
C PRO A 46 3.71 20.60 -15.75
N ASP A 47 3.61 21.58 -14.84
CA ASP A 47 4.21 21.47 -13.51
C ASP A 47 3.49 20.41 -12.65
N GLY A 48 2.15 20.33 -12.76
CA GLY A 48 1.36 19.31 -12.07
C GLY A 48 1.73 17.90 -12.52
N ASP A 49 1.99 17.73 -13.82
CA ASP A 49 2.40 16.46 -14.41
C ASP A 49 3.78 16.01 -13.89
N LEU A 50 4.74 16.94 -13.82
CA LEU A 50 6.07 16.70 -13.23
C LEU A 50 5.97 16.34 -11.74
N MET A 51 5.10 17.02 -11.00
CA MET A 51 4.85 16.70 -9.58
C MET A 51 4.24 15.31 -9.42
N PHE A 52 3.30 14.92 -10.30
CA PHE A 52 2.72 13.59 -10.28
C PHE A 52 3.78 12.51 -10.54
N ASP A 53 4.64 12.69 -11.54
CA ASP A 53 5.68 11.71 -11.86
C ASP A 53 6.68 11.54 -10.71
N THR A 54 7.06 12.66 -10.09
CA THR A 54 7.93 12.64 -8.90
C THR A 54 7.25 11.92 -7.73
N PHE A 55 5.97 12.22 -7.50
CA PHE A 55 5.16 11.55 -6.48
C PHE A 55 5.06 10.04 -6.72
N ALA A 56 4.73 9.62 -7.94
CA ALA A 56 4.59 8.21 -8.30
C ALA A 56 5.91 7.44 -8.08
N LEU A 57 7.04 8.04 -8.47
CA LEU A 57 8.36 7.46 -8.25
C LEU A 57 8.68 7.32 -6.75
N VAL A 58 8.52 8.39 -5.97
CA VAL A 58 8.86 8.38 -4.54
C VAL A 58 7.95 7.41 -3.78
N LEU A 59 6.64 7.49 -3.99
CA LEU A 59 5.67 6.61 -3.34
C LEU A 59 5.88 5.15 -3.75
N GLY A 60 6.20 4.91 -5.03
CA GLY A 60 6.51 3.57 -5.52
C GLY A 60 7.76 2.98 -4.87
N CYS A 61 8.83 3.77 -4.70
CA CYS A 61 10.03 3.34 -3.99
C CYS A 61 9.77 3.06 -2.50
N VAL A 62 9.00 3.90 -1.82
CA VAL A 62 8.60 3.68 -0.42
C VAL A 62 7.80 2.39 -0.30
N ALA A 63 6.83 2.19 -1.19
CA ALA A 63 6.00 1.00 -1.22
C ALA A 63 6.82 -0.27 -1.46
N LEU A 64 7.80 -0.22 -2.37
CA LEU A 64 8.72 -1.32 -2.63
C LEU A 64 9.62 -1.62 -1.40
N GLY A 65 10.06 -0.59 -0.68
CA GLY A 65 10.78 -0.75 0.58
C GLY A 65 9.95 -1.47 1.65
N ILE A 66 8.67 -1.12 1.79
CA ILE A 66 7.72 -1.81 2.68
C ILE A 66 7.55 -3.28 2.26
N PHE A 67 7.42 -3.55 0.96
CA PHE A 67 7.36 -4.92 0.43
C PHE A 67 8.57 -5.76 0.86
N PHE A 68 9.80 -5.26 0.63
CA PHE A 68 11.01 -5.97 1.01
C PHE A 68 11.16 -6.13 2.52
N MET A 69 10.67 -5.17 3.30
CA MET A 69 10.61 -5.30 4.77
C MET A 69 9.72 -6.47 5.18
N MET A 70 8.52 -6.62 4.60
CA MET A 70 7.62 -7.74 4.88
C MET A 70 8.25 -9.09 4.50
N VAL A 71 8.91 -9.16 3.34
CA VAL A 71 9.64 -10.37 2.91
C VAL A 71 10.80 -10.67 3.87
N GLY A 72 11.58 -9.67 4.23
CA GLY A 72 12.73 -9.81 5.13
C GLY A 72 12.35 -10.34 6.52
N ILE A 73 11.20 -9.92 7.06
CA ILE A 73 10.69 -10.40 8.35
C ILE A 73 10.45 -11.92 8.36
N THR A 74 10.18 -12.54 7.21
CA THR A 74 9.92 -13.98 7.15
C THR A 74 11.13 -14.85 7.50
N SER A 75 12.35 -14.30 7.52
CA SER A 75 13.55 -15.00 7.97
C SER A 75 13.64 -15.11 9.50
N ILE A 76 12.88 -14.31 10.26
CA ILE A 76 12.88 -14.33 11.71
C ILE A 76 12.15 -15.58 12.23
N GLU A 77 12.72 -16.22 13.24
CA GLU A 77 12.18 -17.44 13.87
C GLU A 77 11.45 -17.16 15.19
N ASP A 78 11.84 -16.10 15.91
CA ASP A 78 11.21 -15.77 17.19
C ASP A 78 9.75 -15.30 17.01
N LEU A 79 8.83 -16.09 17.56
CA LEU A 79 7.40 -15.81 17.49
C LEU A 79 7.02 -14.49 18.15
N ALA A 80 7.67 -14.13 19.27
CA ALA A 80 7.37 -12.89 19.97
C ALA A 80 7.77 -11.67 19.13
N ALA A 81 8.96 -11.70 18.50
CA ALA A 81 9.41 -10.70 17.55
C ALA A 81 8.47 -10.60 16.34
N LEU A 82 8.08 -11.74 15.72
CA LEU A 82 7.15 -11.75 14.58
C LEU A 82 5.81 -11.10 14.93
N LYS A 83 5.24 -11.36 16.11
CA LYS A 83 3.99 -10.70 16.56
C LYS A 83 4.15 -9.19 16.73
N ARG A 84 5.26 -8.73 17.30
CA ARG A 84 5.56 -7.30 17.45
C ARG A 84 5.74 -6.63 16.10
N LEU A 85 6.47 -7.25 15.18
CA LEU A 85 6.67 -6.76 13.82
C LEU A 85 5.36 -6.72 13.03
N SER A 86 4.47 -7.70 13.23
CA SER A 86 3.12 -7.68 12.67
C SER A 86 2.32 -6.47 13.13
N PHE A 87 2.44 -6.09 14.42
CA PHE A 87 1.79 -4.88 14.92
C PHE A 87 2.41 -3.61 14.35
N LEU A 88 3.74 -3.52 14.26
CA LEU A 88 4.43 -2.35 13.70
C LEU A 88 4.08 -2.17 12.21
N LEU A 89 4.04 -3.25 11.43
CA LEU A 89 3.59 -3.20 10.04
C LEU A 89 2.12 -2.81 9.94
N PHE A 90 1.24 -3.27 10.83
CA PHE A 90 -0.13 -2.79 10.90
C PHE A 90 -0.19 -1.26 11.10
N VAL A 91 0.64 -0.71 11.99
CA VAL A 91 0.70 0.75 12.19
C VAL A 91 1.19 1.45 10.93
N VAL A 92 2.29 1.01 10.32
CA VAL A 92 2.85 1.60 9.10
C VAL A 92 1.84 1.58 7.95
N MET A 93 1.25 0.42 7.67
CA MET A 93 0.21 0.27 6.64
C MET A 93 -1.03 1.12 6.98
N GLY A 94 -1.31 1.33 8.27
CA GLY A 94 -2.45 2.12 8.72
C GLY A 94 -2.28 3.57 8.31
N PHE A 95 -1.11 4.15 8.60
CA PHE A 95 -0.77 5.49 8.13
C PHE A 95 -0.65 5.58 6.61
N PHE A 96 -0.25 4.49 5.94
CA PHE A 96 -0.25 4.42 4.48
C PHE A 96 -1.69 4.48 3.91
N ALA A 97 -2.67 3.87 4.59
CA ALA A 97 -4.09 3.88 4.18
C ALA A 97 -4.82 5.18 4.53
N LEU A 98 -4.33 5.93 5.53
CA LEU A 98 -5.08 7.04 6.12
C LEU A 98 -5.50 8.12 5.11
N PRO A 99 -4.63 8.61 4.21
CA PRO A 99 -5.02 9.63 3.24
C PRO A 99 -6.21 9.19 2.39
N ASP A 100 -6.17 7.94 1.89
CA ASP A 100 -7.22 7.39 1.03
C ASP A 100 -8.54 7.24 1.77
N LEU A 101 -8.49 6.75 3.02
CA LEU A 101 -9.66 6.59 3.87
C LEU A 101 -10.28 7.94 4.24
N ILE A 102 -9.45 8.93 4.61
CA ILE A 102 -9.92 10.30 4.91
C ILE A 102 -10.64 10.88 3.70
N ASN A 103 -10.05 10.76 2.50
CA ASN A 103 -10.67 11.27 1.28
C ASN A 103 -11.94 10.49 0.91
N ALA A 104 -11.94 9.16 1.01
CA ALA A 104 -13.10 8.33 0.75
C ALA A 104 -14.28 8.70 1.67
N PHE A 105 -14.05 8.84 2.98
CA PHE A 105 -15.09 9.25 3.93
C PHE A 105 -15.54 10.70 3.73
N ALA A 106 -14.67 11.57 3.21
CA ALA A 106 -15.02 12.95 2.87
C ALA A 106 -15.71 13.10 1.50
N GLY A 107 -15.94 12.00 0.76
CA GLY A 107 -16.50 12.04 -0.60
C GLY A 107 -15.59 12.74 -1.62
N LYS A 108 -14.28 12.73 -1.37
CA LYS A 108 -13.27 13.35 -2.23
C LYS A 108 -12.62 12.29 -3.15
N PRO A 109 -12.04 12.73 -4.29
CA PRO A 109 -11.14 11.89 -5.08
C PRO A 109 -10.09 11.20 -4.21
N THR A 110 -9.82 9.93 -4.51
CA THR A 110 -9.02 9.02 -3.69
C THR A 110 -8.41 7.92 -4.55
N ALA A 111 -7.51 7.11 -4.00
CA ALA A 111 -6.95 5.98 -4.74
C ALA A 111 -8.04 5.03 -5.28
N PRO A 112 -7.75 4.28 -6.35
CA PRO A 112 -8.70 3.31 -6.91
C PRO A 112 -9.22 2.35 -5.85
N LEU A 113 -10.52 2.05 -5.86
CA LEU A 113 -11.14 1.21 -4.83
C LEU A 113 -10.41 -0.14 -4.56
N PRO A 114 -9.91 -0.88 -5.57
CA PRO A 114 -9.13 -2.09 -5.32
C PRO A 114 -7.87 -1.86 -4.46
N VAL A 115 -7.19 -0.73 -4.64
CA VAL A 115 -6.00 -0.34 -3.84
C VAL A 115 -6.37 -0.21 -2.37
N ILE A 116 -7.46 0.50 -2.07
CA ILE A 116 -7.96 0.70 -0.70
C ILE A 116 -8.34 -0.64 -0.07
N LEU A 117 -9.05 -1.50 -0.80
CA LEU A 117 -9.48 -2.81 -0.31
C LEU A 117 -8.30 -3.75 0.00
N PHE A 118 -7.27 -3.78 -0.86
CA PHE A 118 -6.07 -4.57 -0.62
C PHE A 118 -5.32 -4.11 0.63
N ASN A 119 -5.19 -2.80 0.83
CA ASN A 119 -4.56 -2.24 2.01
C ASN A 119 -5.35 -2.58 3.30
N LEU A 120 -6.68 -2.42 3.28
CA LEU A 120 -7.54 -2.80 4.40
C LEU A 120 -7.48 -4.30 4.73
N ALA A 121 -7.40 -5.17 3.70
CA ALA A 121 -7.21 -6.60 3.89
C ALA A 121 -5.85 -6.90 4.56
N ALA A 122 -4.77 -6.27 4.09
CA ALA A 122 -3.45 -6.41 4.69
C ALA A 122 -3.44 -5.94 6.16
N LEU A 123 -4.10 -4.82 6.46
CA LEU A 123 -4.26 -4.31 7.83
C LEU A 123 -4.97 -5.30 8.74
N GLY A 124 -6.09 -5.85 8.29
CA GLY A 124 -6.84 -6.86 9.05
C GLY A 124 -5.98 -8.09 9.36
N LEU A 125 -5.21 -8.56 8.38
CA LEU A 125 -4.31 -9.71 8.54
C LEU A 125 -3.15 -9.41 9.49
N LEU A 126 -2.52 -8.23 9.40
CA LEU A 126 -1.40 -7.82 10.25
C LEU A 126 -1.85 -7.59 11.69
N LEU A 127 -3.03 -7.00 11.90
CA LEU A 127 -3.62 -6.86 13.24
C LEU A 127 -3.97 -8.23 13.82
N TYR A 128 -4.57 -9.12 13.02
CA TYR A 128 -4.83 -10.50 13.43
C TYR A 128 -3.52 -11.21 13.79
N GLY A 129 -2.48 -11.08 12.97
CA GLY A 129 -1.16 -11.69 13.19
C GLY A 129 -0.55 -11.28 14.52
N SER A 130 -0.61 -9.99 14.87
CA SER A 130 -0.06 -9.49 16.13
C SER A 130 -0.70 -10.11 17.38
N LYS A 131 -1.99 -10.44 17.32
CA LYS A 131 -2.74 -10.97 18.47
C LYS A 131 -2.79 -12.50 18.48
N LYS A 132 -3.13 -13.09 17.33
CA LYS A 132 -3.52 -14.51 17.17
C LYS A 132 -2.62 -15.30 16.23
N GLY A 133 -1.57 -14.68 15.69
CA GLY A 133 -0.60 -15.36 14.82
C GLY A 133 0.08 -16.53 15.54
N THR A 134 0.34 -17.59 14.78
CA THR A 134 1.14 -18.75 15.21
C THR A 134 2.47 -18.75 14.45
N ALA A 135 3.42 -19.57 14.91
CA ALA A 135 4.65 -19.83 14.16
C ALA A 135 4.36 -20.36 12.74
#